data_AF-A0A9E4LAH6-F1
#
_entry.id   AF-A0A9E4LAH6-F1
#
_cell.length_a   1.000
_cell.length_b   1.000
_cell.length_c   1.000
_cell.angle_alpha   90.00
_cell.angle_beta   90.00
_cell.angle_gamma   90.00
#
_symmetry.space_group_name_H-M   'P 1'
#
loop_
_entity.id
_entity.type
_entity.pdbx_description
1 polymer ?
#
loop_
_entity_poly.entity_id
_entity_poly.type
_entity_poly.pdbx_seq_one_letter_code
_entity_poly.pdbx_strand_id
1 'polypeptide(L)'
;MKTHALSTVCAAVGFALCMSSLPPSQAAEVAQSPYGPDDEIGVLNMLSAATSLAVLQRINSGKIYDLSVDNFVGMPGLADLGMGDPPFHMWMTHTPSGVKVEGL
;
A
#
# COMPACT_ATOMS: atom_id res chain seq x y z
N MET A 1 -31.33 -23.56 46.32
CA MET A 1 -30.52 -24.42 45.42
C MET A 1 -30.85 -24.23 43.93
N LYS A 2 -31.19 -23.00 43.46
CA LYS A 2 -31.59 -22.72 42.06
C LYS A 2 -30.91 -21.49 41.42
N THR A 3 -30.02 -20.81 42.14
CA THR A 3 -29.44 -19.51 41.72
C THR A 3 -28.10 -19.62 40.99
N HIS A 4 -27.36 -20.72 41.15
CA HIS A 4 -26.06 -20.89 40.48
C HIS A 4 -26.18 -21.29 39.01
N ALA A 5 -27.23 -22.04 38.64
CA ALA A 5 -27.44 -22.50 37.26
C ALA A 5 -27.82 -21.39 36.28
N LEU A 6 -28.47 -20.31 36.76
CA LEU A 6 -28.88 -19.19 35.91
C LEU A 6 -27.72 -18.21 35.63
N SER A 7 -26.80 -18.05 36.59
CA SER A 7 -25.62 -17.19 36.46
C SER A 7 -24.56 -17.78 35.53
N THR A 8 -24.35 -19.09 35.55
CA THR A 8 -23.42 -19.77 34.63
C THR A 8 -23.93 -19.84 33.19
N VAL A 9 -25.25 -19.94 32.98
CA VAL A 9 -25.84 -19.89 31.63
C VAL A 9 -25.69 -18.50 31.01
N CYS A 10 -25.89 -17.41 31.77
CA CYS A 10 -25.67 -16.05 31.26
C CYS A 10 -24.20 -15.78 30.90
N ALA A 11 -23.26 -16.28 31.70
CA ALA A 11 -21.83 -16.16 31.41
C ALA A 11 -21.41 -16.95 30.15
N ALA A 12 -21.96 -18.15 29.95
CA ALA A 12 -21.67 -18.98 28.78
C ALA A 12 -22.27 -18.42 27.48
N VAL A 13 -23.50 -17.89 27.53
CA VAL A 13 -24.15 -17.25 26.36
C VAL A 13 -23.49 -15.92 26.02
N GLY A 14 -23.11 -15.12 27.02
CA GLY A 14 -22.40 -13.85 26.81
C GLY A 14 -20.99 -14.04 26.22
N PHE A 15 -20.28 -15.10 26.63
CA PHE A 15 -18.97 -15.44 26.08
C PHE A 15 -19.05 -15.99 24.65
N ALA A 16 -20.08 -16.79 24.35
CA ALA A 16 -20.32 -17.31 23.00
C ALA A 16 -20.71 -16.21 21.99
N LEU A 17 -21.42 -15.16 22.43
CA LEU A 17 -21.82 -14.04 21.58
C LEU A 17 -20.67 -13.07 21.25
N CYS A 18 -19.62 -12.99 22.08
CA CYS A 18 -18.46 -12.12 21.81
C CYS A 18 -17.44 -12.73 20.84
N MET A 19 -17.47 -14.05 20.64
CA MET A 19 -16.54 -14.75 19.74
C MET A 19 -16.98 -14.71 18.26
N SER A 20 -18.23 -14.36 17.99
CA SER A 20 -18.79 -14.29 16.63
C SER A 20 -18.72 -12.91 15.98
N SER A 21 -18.16 -11.90 16.68
CA SER A 21 -18.05 -10.52 16.20
C SER A 21 -16.63 -10.07 15.86
N LEU A 22 -15.67 -10.98 15.76
CA LEU A 22 -14.38 -10.66 15.13
C LEU A 22 -14.66 -10.42 13.63
N PRO A 23 -14.53 -9.17 13.12
CA PRO A 23 -14.57 -8.98 11.69
C PRO A 23 -13.48 -9.88 11.08
N PRO A 24 -13.74 -10.60 9.98
CA PRO A 24 -12.69 -11.31 9.30
C PRO A 24 -11.56 -10.33 9.04
N SER A 25 -10.32 -10.69 9.40
CA SER A 25 -9.15 -9.96 8.95
C SER A 25 -9.28 -9.85 7.43
N GLN A 26 -9.52 -8.64 6.92
CA GLN A 26 -9.61 -8.40 5.49
C GLN A 26 -8.25 -8.80 4.93
N ALA A 27 -8.16 -9.97 4.30
CA ALA A 27 -6.99 -10.31 3.51
C ALA A 27 -6.87 -9.18 2.50
N ALA A 28 -5.74 -8.48 2.48
CA ALA A 28 -5.54 -7.38 1.55
C ALA A 28 -5.64 -7.97 0.14
N GLU A 29 -6.72 -7.64 -0.57
CA GLU A 29 -6.90 -8.09 -1.93
C GLU A 29 -5.91 -7.35 -2.84
N VAL A 30 -5.32 -8.05 -3.79
CA VAL A 30 -4.40 -7.43 -4.74
C VAL A 30 -5.19 -6.44 -5.59
N ALA A 31 -4.89 -5.15 -5.46
CA ALA A 31 -5.50 -4.13 -6.30
C ALA A 31 -5.21 -4.44 -7.78
N GLN A 32 -6.28 -4.54 -8.58
CA GLN A 32 -6.20 -4.70 -10.03
C GLN A 32 -6.09 -3.32 -10.70
N SER A 33 -5.41 -3.25 -11.84
CA SER A 33 -5.38 -1.99 -12.59
C SER A 33 -6.79 -1.63 -13.06
N PRO A 34 -7.23 -0.36 -12.91
CA PRO A 34 -8.50 0.10 -13.45
C PRO A 34 -8.49 0.25 -14.99
N TYR A 35 -7.33 0.13 -15.64
CA TYR A 35 -7.17 0.32 -17.09
C TYR A 35 -7.20 -0.98 -17.90
N GLY A 36 -7.18 -2.14 -17.22
CA GLY A 36 -7.27 -3.45 -17.86
C GLY A 36 -6.27 -4.46 -17.30
N PRO A 37 -6.45 -5.76 -17.60
CA PRO A 37 -5.58 -6.82 -17.10
C PRO A 37 -4.15 -6.79 -17.67
N ASP A 38 -3.97 -6.20 -18.86
CA ASP A 38 -2.66 -6.10 -19.53
C ASP A 38 -1.98 -4.74 -19.29
N ASP A 39 -2.49 -3.92 -18.37
CA ASP A 39 -1.93 -2.59 -18.09
C ASP A 39 -0.67 -2.67 -17.22
N GLU A 40 0.45 -2.22 -17.78
CA GLU A 40 1.75 -2.16 -17.10
C GLU A 40 2.12 -0.75 -16.63
N ILE A 41 1.33 0.28 -16.98
CA ILE A 41 1.69 1.70 -16.75
C ILE A 41 0.78 2.42 -15.76
N GLY A 42 -0.35 1.84 -15.37
CA GLY A 42 -1.17 2.30 -14.25
C GLY A 42 -1.62 3.74 -14.41
N VAL A 43 -1.41 4.56 -13.37
CA VAL A 43 -1.84 5.98 -13.35
C VAL A 43 -1.19 6.81 -14.46
N LEU A 44 -0.09 6.36 -15.07
CA LEU A 44 0.48 7.04 -16.24
C LEU A 44 -0.49 7.11 -17.42
N ASN A 45 -1.50 6.23 -17.49
CA ASN A 45 -2.61 6.33 -18.45
C ASN A 45 -3.38 7.67 -18.35
N MET A 46 -3.29 8.40 -17.24
CA MET A 46 -3.88 9.75 -17.11
C MET A 46 -3.11 10.84 -17.88
N LEU A 47 -1.89 10.55 -18.32
CA LEU A 47 -1.06 11.46 -19.11
C LEU A 47 -1.53 11.41 -20.57
N SER A 48 -2.44 12.31 -20.93
CA SER A 48 -2.98 12.49 -22.27
C SER A 48 -2.48 13.82 -22.86
N ALA A 49 -2.67 14.00 -24.17
CA ALA A 49 -2.41 15.30 -24.81
C ALA A 49 -3.26 16.42 -24.18
N ALA A 50 -4.49 16.14 -23.79
CA ALA A 50 -5.39 17.10 -23.16
C ALA A 50 -4.92 17.50 -21.75
N THR A 51 -4.54 16.54 -20.91
CA THR A 51 -4.03 16.83 -19.56
C THR A 51 -2.68 17.53 -19.61
N SER A 52 -1.81 17.15 -20.55
CA SER A 52 -0.53 17.83 -20.78
C SER A 52 -0.74 19.28 -21.20
N LEU A 53 -1.64 19.55 -22.16
CA LEU A 53 -1.99 20.91 -22.58
C LEU A 53 -2.57 21.73 -21.43
N ALA A 54 -3.46 21.15 -20.62
CA ALA A 54 -4.06 21.83 -19.46
C ALA A 54 -3.02 22.24 -18.41
N VAL A 55 -1.92 21.48 -18.27
CA VAL A 55 -0.79 21.84 -17.40
C VAL A 55 0.04 22.96 -18.03
N LEU A 56 0.37 22.86 -19.33
CA LEU A 56 1.15 23.87 -20.04
C LEU A 56 0.47 25.24 -20.08
N GLN A 57 -0.86 25.28 -20.18
CA GLN A 57 -1.64 26.52 -20.12
C GLN A 57 -1.51 27.28 -18.79
N ARG A 58 -1.03 26.64 -17.72
CA ARG A 58 -0.81 27.28 -16.41
C ARG A 58 0.49 28.10 -16.37
N ILE A 59 1.38 27.93 -17.35
CA ILE A 59 2.65 28.64 -17.41
C ILE A 59 2.37 30.13 -17.71
N ASN A 60 2.63 31.01 -16.75
CA ASN A 60 2.37 32.44 -16.88
C ASN A 60 3.63 33.32 -16.84
N SER A 61 4.71 32.86 -16.22
CA SER A 61 5.86 33.69 -15.87
C SER A 61 7.15 33.32 -16.61
N GLY A 62 7.15 32.18 -17.31
CA GLY A 62 8.35 31.64 -17.97
C GLY A 62 9.49 31.27 -17.01
N LYS A 63 9.27 31.32 -15.69
CA LYS A 63 10.26 30.93 -14.70
C LYS A 63 10.47 29.41 -14.74
N ILE A 64 11.72 29.01 -14.76
CA ILE A 64 12.15 27.61 -14.73
C ILE A 64 12.89 27.41 -13.41
N TYR A 65 12.50 26.37 -12.68
CA TYR A 65 13.16 25.95 -11.45
C TYR A 65 13.76 24.57 -11.70
N ASP A 66 15.02 24.40 -11.33
CA ASP A 66 15.61 23.07 -11.26
C ASP A 66 15.18 22.40 -9.95
N LEU A 67 14.51 21.25 -10.07
CA LEU A 67 14.07 20.44 -8.94
C LEU A 67 15.02 19.25 -8.67
N SER A 68 16.13 19.20 -9.39
CA SER A 68 17.13 18.16 -9.26
C SER A 68 18.04 18.39 -8.05
N VAL A 69 18.80 17.36 -7.72
CA VAL A 69 19.90 17.44 -6.75
C VAL A 69 21.18 17.12 -7.50
N ASP A 70 22.24 17.89 -7.24
CA ASP A 70 23.56 17.62 -7.83
C ASP A 70 24.06 16.25 -7.37
N ASN A 71 24.42 15.38 -8.32
CA ASN A 71 25.04 14.10 -7.98
C ASN A 71 26.56 14.26 -7.93
N PHE A 72 27.18 14.01 -6.77
CA PHE A 72 28.62 14.18 -6.58
C PHE A 72 29.25 13.02 -5.79
N VAL A 73 30.54 12.79 -6.03
CA VAL A 73 31.31 11.74 -5.35
C VAL A 73 31.36 12.03 -3.84
N GLY A 74 30.91 11.08 -3.02
CA GLY A 74 30.81 11.21 -1.57
C GLY A 74 29.43 11.62 -1.05
N MET A 75 28.44 11.85 -1.94
CA MET A 75 27.04 11.92 -1.55
C MET A 75 26.58 10.55 -1.04
N PRO A 76 25.87 10.46 0.10
CA PRO A 76 25.33 9.19 0.55
C PRO A 76 24.23 8.70 -0.41
N GLY A 77 24.56 7.73 -1.26
CA GLY A 77 23.61 6.97 -2.06
C GLY A 77 23.15 5.69 -1.35
N LEU A 78 22.11 5.04 -1.88
CA LEU A 78 21.69 3.71 -1.42
C LEU A 78 22.80 2.67 -1.57
N ALA A 79 23.65 2.82 -2.60
CA ALA A 79 24.85 2.02 -2.77
C ALA A 79 25.87 2.23 -1.63
N ASP A 80 26.06 3.46 -1.15
CA ASP A 80 26.98 3.78 -0.04
C ASP A 80 26.45 3.30 1.32
N LEU A 81 25.13 3.14 1.44
CA LEU A 81 24.47 2.49 2.59
C LEU A 81 24.50 0.95 2.50
N GLY A 82 25.18 0.37 1.50
CA GLY A 82 25.28 -1.08 1.30
C GLY A 82 24.00 -1.72 0.73
N MET A 83 23.01 -0.92 0.32
CA MET A 83 21.75 -1.39 -0.24
C MET A 83 21.79 -1.62 -1.76
N GLY A 84 22.94 -1.39 -2.40
CA GLY A 84 23.06 -1.37 -3.86
C GLY A 84 22.24 -0.25 -4.48
N ASP A 85 22.39 0.02 -5.78
CA ASP A 85 21.30 0.69 -6.47
C ASP A 85 20.09 -0.23 -6.36
N PRO A 86 18.94 0.22 -5.85
CA PRO A 86 17.74 -0.56 -6.01
C PRO A 86 17.61 -0.75 -7.52
N PRO A 87 17.66 -2.00 -8.06
CA PRO A 87 17.02 -2.20 -9.34
C PRO A 87 15.64 -1.59 -9.16
N PHE A 88 15.19 -0.75 -10.09
CA PHE A 88 13.93 0.00 -10.10
C PHE A 88 12.70 -0.93 -10.05
N HIS A 89 12.68 -1.84 -9.10
CA HIS A 89 11.54 -2.33 -8.40
C HIS A 89 11.08 -1.12 -7.60
N MET A 90 10.11 -0.39 -8.15
CA MET A 90 9.01 0.05 -7.30
C MET A 90 8.74 -1.08 -6.30
N TRP A 91 8.75 -0.77 -5.02
CA TRP A 91 8.76 -1.74 -3.93
C TRP A 91 7.76 -2.89 -4.21
N MET A 92 8.27 -4.05 -4.66
CA MET A 92 7.46 -5.25 -4.88
C MET A 92 7.16 -5.97 -3.56
N THR A 93 7.41 -5.34 -2.39
CA THR A 93 6.97 -5.87 -1.08
C THR A 93 5.48 -5.71 -0.86
N HIS A 94 4.71 -5.27 -1.87
CA HIS A 94 3.31 -5.61 -1.87
C HIS A 94 3.20 -7.14 -2.05
N THR A 95 3.21 -7.85 -0.92
CA THR A 95 2.69 -9.21 -0.79
C THR A 95 1.29 -9.10 -0.19
N PRO A 96 0.26 -8.76 -0.98
CA PRO A 96 -1.11 -8.56 -0.49
C PRO A 96 -1.65 -9.80 0.24
N SER A 97 -1.25 -10.98 -0.23
CA SER A 97 -1.54 -12.27 0.40
C SER A 97 -0.69 -12.58 1.65
N GLY A 98 0.28 -11.72 1.99
CA GLY A 98 1.27 -11.93 3.06
C GLY A 98 2.42 -12.86 2.67
N VAL A 99 3.57 -12.72 3.34
CA VAL A 99 4.68 -13.69 3.23
C VAL A 99 4.32 -14.92 4.04
N LYS A 100 4.25 -16.11 3.41
CA LYS A 100 4.16 -17.38 4.14
C LYS A 100 5.47 -17.60 4.90
N VAL A 101 5.42 -17.56 6.22
CA VAL A 101 6.52 -18.00 7.08
C VAL A 101 6.38 -19.51 7.26
N GLU A 102 7.30 -20.29 6.70
CA GLU A 102 7.39 -21.72 7.01
C GLU A 102 8.27 -21.92 8.25
N GLY A 103 7.69 -22.46 9.32
CA GLY A 103 8.41 -22.89 10.53
C GLY A 103 8.29 -21.95 11.73
N LEU A 104 7.44 -22.34 12.68
CA LEU A 104 7.60 -22.13 14.12
C LEU A 104 7.42 -23.50 14.80
#